data_AF-A0A928PUP5-F1
#
_entry.id   AF-A0A928PUP5-F1
#
_cell.length_a   1.000
_cell.length_b   1.000
_cell.length_c   1.000
_cell.angle_alpha   90.00
_cell.angle_beta   90.00
_cell.angle_gamma   90.00
#
_symmetry.space_group_name_H-M   'P 1'
#
loop_
_entity.id
_entity.type
_entity.pdbx_description
1 polymer ?
#
loop_
_entity_poly.entity_id
_entity_poly.type
_entity_poly.pdbx_seq_one_letter_code
_entity_poly.pdbx_strand_id
1 'polypeptide(L)'
;MKSFFNFSDKIKAASDAALVKAKTKFDEIDDIAEYNQQKVLSAFINNRVSEADFAGSTGYGYGDTGREKLDRIYADIFGAEDAIVRHSFTCGTHTLAVALFGILRPNDTMLCVTGTPYDTKKGN
;
A
#
# COMPACT_ATOMS: atom_id res chain seq x y z
N MET A 1 36.41 -7.19 3.26
CA MET A 1 35.24 -6.39 2.86
C MET A 1 35.67 -4.94 2.80
N LYS A 2 35.35 -4.18 1.74
CA LYS A 2 35.81 -2.79 1.59
C LYS A 2 35.00 -1.90 2.54
N SER A 3 35.67 -1.15 3.41
CA SER A 3 34.99 -0.17 4.27
C SER A 3 34.78 1.12 3.48
N PHE A 4 33.54 1.52 3.29
CA PHE A 4 33.18 2.76 2.59
C PHE A 4 33.07 3.96 3.54
N PHE A 5 32.94 3.71 4.85
CA PHE A 5 32.78 4.73 5.88
C PHE A 5 33.62 4.39 7.12
N ASN A 6 34.10 5.42 7.82
CA ASN A 6 34.87 5.26 9.06
C ASN A 6 34.00 5.65 10.27
N PHE A 7 33.35 4.66 10.88
CA PHE A 7 32.61 4.84 12.14
C PHE A 7 33.50 4.57 13.35
N SER A 8 33.29 5.32 14.43
CA SER A 8 33.94 5.06 15.71
C SER A 8 33.47 3.74 16.30
N ASP A 9 34.32 3.10 17.12
CA ASP A 9 33.99 1.81 17.73
C ASP A 9 32.80 1.92 18.69
N LYS A 10 32.60 3.09 19.31
CA LYS A 10 31.41 3.40 20.11
C LYS A 10 30.12 3.28 19.28
N ILE A 11 30.11 3.79 18.05
CA ILE A 11 28.93 3.72 17.17
C ILE A 11 28.68 2.27 16.74
N LYS A 12 29.73 1.52 16.39
CA LYS A 12 29.61 0.11 16.03
C LYS A 12 29.03 -0.72 17.18
N ALA A 13 29.58 -0.57 18.38
CA ALA A 13 29.08 -1.27 19.56
C ALA A 13 27.62 -0.89 19.89
N ALA A 14 27.25 0.38 19.74
CA ALA A 14 25.86 0.82 19.92
C ALA A 14 24.92 0.21 18.86
N SER A 15 25.37 0.11 17.62
CA SER A 15 24.64 -0.54 16.52
C SER A 15 24.41 -2.03 16.81
N ASP A 16 25.45 -2.76 17.19
CA ASP A 16 25.35 -4.19 17.51
C ASP A 16 24.38 -4.42 18.67
N ALA A 17 24.50 -3.63 19.74
CA ALA A 17 23.58 -3.70 20.88
C ALA A 17 22.13 -3.35 20.49
N ALA A 18 21.93 -2.40 19.58
CA ALA A 18 20.60 -2.04 19.08
C ALA A 18 19.99 -3.17 18.24
N LEU A 19 20.77 -3.81 17.37
CA LEU A 19 20.33 -4.96 16.57
C LEU A 19 19.92 -6.14 17.44
N VAL A 20 20.70 -6.45 18.49
CA VAL A 20 20.34 -7.50 19.45
C VAL A 20 19.01 -7.19 20.15
N LYS A 21 18.80 -5.93 20.58
CA LYS A 21 17.54 -5.50 21.22
C LYS A 21 16.35 -5.53 20.27
N ALA A 22 16.56 -5.19 19.00
CA ALA A 22 15.51 -5.14 17.99
C ALA A 22 15.15 -6.52 17.42
N LYS A 23 15.99 -7.54 17.64
CA LYS A 23 15.85 -8.88 17.03
C LYS A 23 14.43 -9.44 17.15
N THR A 24 13.86 -9.46 18.35
CA THR A 24 12.49 -9.97 18.56
C THR A 24 11.45 -9.21 17.73
N LYS A 25 11.62 -7.91 17.51
CA LYS A 25 10.72 -7.12 16.66
C LYS A 25 10.92 -7.39 15.17
N PHE A 26 12.13 -7.71 14.74
CA PHE A 26 12.36 -8.16 13.37
C PHE A 26 11.76 -9.53 13.14
N ASP A 27 11.92 -10.47 14.08
CA ASP A 27 11.29 -11.79 13.98
C ASP A 27 9.75 -11.66 13.87
N GLU A 28 9.12 -10.80 14.68
CA GLU A 28 7.67 -10.51 14.57
C GLU A 28 7.28 -9.90 13.21
N ILE A 29 8.10 -9.01 12.65
CA ILE A 29 7.86 -8.39 11.34
C ILE A 29 7.98 -9.44 10.23
N ASP A 30 8.95 -10.35 10.32
CA ASP A 30 9.17 -11.40 9.34
C ASP A 30 7.98 -12.38 9.30
N ASP A 31 7.45 -12.78 10.46
CA ASP A 31 6.24 -13.62 10.55
C ASP A 31 5.02 -12.94 9.88
N ILE A 32 4.82 -11.64 10.14
CA ILE A 32 3.74 -10.86 9.53
C ILE A 32 3.95 -10.69 8.02
N ALA A 33 5.20 -10.50 7.59
CA ALA A 33 5.55 -10.38 6.19
C ALA A 33 5.29 -11.69 5.44
N GLU A 34 5.65 -12.84 6.02
CA GLU A 34 5.38 -14.15 5.44
C GLU A 34 3.87 -14.38 5.27
N TYR A 35 3.08 -14.11 6.30
CA TYR A 35 1.63 -14.21 6.23
C TYR A 35 1.05 -13.32 5.10
N ASN A 36 1.47 -12.06 5.03
CA ASN A 36 0.98 -11.14 4.00
C ASN A 36 1.45 -11.53 2.60
N GLN A 37 2.65 -12.10 2.45
CA GLN A 37 3.15 -12.62 1.19
C GLN A 37 2.27 -13.77 0.68
N GLN A 38 1.90 -14.71 1.57
CA GLN A 38 0.98 -15.79 1.23
C GLN A 38 -0.42 -15.27 0.88
N LYS A 39 -0.93 -14.28 1.62
CA LYS A 39 -2.21 -13.61 1.32
C LYS A 39 -2.23 -13.00 -0.08
N VAL A 40 -1.20 -12.24 -0.44
CA VAL A 40 -1.07 -11.63 -1.78
C VAL A 40 -0.95 -12.72 -2.85
N LEU A 41 -0.10 -13.73 -2.64
CA LEU A 41 0.06 -14.84 -3.58
C LEU A 41 -1.26 -15.58 -3.81
N SER A 42 -2.01 -15.87 -2.75
CA SER A 42 -3.31 -16.52 -2.85
C SER A 42 -4.31 -15.69 -3.67
N ALA A 43 -4.36 -14.36 -3.45
CA ALA A 43 -5.23 -13.48 -4.23
C ALA A 43 -4.88 -13.48 -5.73
N PHE A 44 -3.59 -13.49 -6.09
CA PHE A 44 -3.15 -13.62 -7.49
C PHE A 44 -3.57 -14.95 -8.11
N ILE A 45 -3.42 -16.06 -7.38
CA ILE A 45 -3.82 -17.40 -7.84
C ILE A 45 -5.34 -17.48 -8.03
N ASN A 46 -6.11 -17.01 -7.05
CA ASN A 46 -7.59 -17.04 -7.08
C ASN A 46 -8.14 -16.23 -8.27
N ASN A 47 -7.52 -15.10 -8.58
CA ASN A 47 -7.89 -14.25 -9.71
C ASN A 47 -7.30 -14.68 -11.07
N ARG A 48 -6.55 -15.80 -11.09
CA ARG A 48 -5.97 -16.41 -12.30
C ARG A 48 -5.18 -15.39 -13.12
N VAL A 49 -4.25 -14.70 -12.46
CA VAL A 49 -3.35 -13.76 -13.13
C VAL A 49 -2.46 -14.50 -14.11
N SER A 50 -2.31 -13.96 -15.32
CA SER A 50 -1.49 -14.53 -16.38
C SER A 50 -0.69 -13.43 -17.10
N GLU A 51 0.21 -13.84 -17.98
CA GLU A 51 1.03 -12.91 -18.77
C GLU A 51 0.18 -11.92 -19.60
N ALA A 52 -1.00 -12.35 -20.06
CA ALA A 52 -1.90 -11.51 -20.85
C ALA A 52 -2.44 -10.29 -20.07
N ASP A 53 -2.51 -10.38 -18.75
CA ASP A 53 -2.99 -9.29 -17.88
C ASP A 53 -1.99 -8.12 -17.78
N PHE A 54 -0.75 -8.32 -18.25
CA PHE A 54 0.28 -7.29 -18.30
C PHE A 54 0.32 -6.54 -19.64
N ALA A 55 -0.57 -6.89 -20.58
CA ALA A 55 -0.69 -6.17 -21.84
C ALA A 55 -1.19 -4.73 -21.59
N GLY A 56 -0.54 -3.76 -22.24
CA GLY A 56 -0.98 -2.37 -22.16
C GLY A 56 -2.30 -2.14 -22.90
N SER A 57 -3.18 -1.33 -22.33
CA SER A 57 -4.38 -0.82 -23.00
C SER A 57 -4.13 0.58 -23.58
N THR A 58 -4.82 0.92 -24.67
CA THR A 58 -4.75 2.26 -25.30
C THR A 58 -6.15 2.81 -25.55
N GLY A 59 -6.25 4.10 -25.87
CA GLY A 59 -7.54 4.77 -26.11
C GLY A 59 -8.41 4.78 -24.85
N TYR A 60 -9.68 4.39 -25.00
CA TYR A 60 -10.65 4.37 -23.88
C TYR A 60 -10.40 3.26 -22.86
N GLY A 61 -9.59 2.25 -23.19
CA GLY A 61 -9.30 1.13 -22.29
C GLY A 61 -10.52 0.26 -21.96
N TYR A 62 -11.42 0.05 -22.91
CA TYR A 62 -12.53 -0.92 -22.75
C TYR A 62 -12.01 -2.35 -22.82
N GLY A 63 -12.55 -3.23 -21.97
CA GLY A 63 -12.16 -4.64 -21.92
C GLY A 63 -10.74 -4.88 -21.39
N ASP A 64 -10.20 -3.94 -20.61
CA ASP A 64 -8.90 -4.09 -19.96
C ASP A 64 -9.00 -5.09 -18.80
N THR A 65 -8.81 -6.36 -19.13
CA THR A 65 -8.88 -7.48 -18.17
C THR A 65 -7.81 -7.42 -17.08
N GLY A 66 -6.63 -6.87 -17.38
CA GLY A 66 -5.56 -6.69 -16.40
C GLY A 66 -5.96 -5.67 -15.33
N ARG A 67 -6.54 -4.55 -15.76
CA ARG A 67 -7.11 -3.54 -14.85
C ARG A 67 -8.24 -4.09 -13.99
N GLU A 68 -9.16 -4.82 -14.58
CA GLU A 68 -10.30 -5.42 -13.86
C GLU A 68 -9.86 -6.51 -12.86
N LYS A 69 -8.85 -7.32 -13.20
CA LYS A 69 -8.27 -8.28 -12.25
C LYS A 69 -7.51 -7.59 -11.12
N LEU A 70 -6.79 -6.50 -11.41
CA LEU A 70 -6.07 -5.75 -10.38
C LEU A 70 -7.01 -5.23 -9.29
N ASP A 71 -8.20 -4.73 -9.68
CA ASP A 71 -9.23 -4.34 -8.71
C ASP A 71 -9.67 -5.51 -7.84
N ARG A 72 -10.01 -6.66 -8.45
CA ARG A 72 -10.43 -7.85 -7.70
C ARG A 72 -9.35 -8.37 -6.76
N ILE A 73 -8.09 -8.37 -7.19
CA ILE A 73 -6.95 -8.77 -6.34
C ILE A 73 -6.87 -7.86 -5.11
N TYR A 74 -7.00 -6.54 -5.29
CA TYR A 74 -6.98 -5.61 -4.17
C TYR A 74 -8.19 -5.80 -3.25
N ALA A 75 -9.38 -5.97 -3.81
CA ALA A 75 -10.58 -6.26 -3.03
C ALA A 75 -10.39 -7.53 -2.16
N ASP A 76 -9.87 -8.61 -2.75
CA ASP A 76 -9.57 -9.86 -2.04
C ASP A 76 -8.53 -9.68 -0.93
N ILE A 77 -7.42 -8.96 -1.21
CA ILE A 77 -6.33 -8.74 -0.23
C ILE A 77 -6.80 -7.92 0.98
N PHE A 78 -7.68 -6.94 0.74
CA PHE A 78 -8.18 -6.03 1.77
C PHE A 78 -9.50 -6.50 2.39
N GLY A 79 -10.12 -7.57 1.87
CA GLY A 79 -11.41 -8.08 2.34
C GLY A 79 -12.56 -7.11 2.08
N ALA A 80 -12.48 -6.35 0.99
CA ALA A 80 -13.51 -5.42 0.55
C ALA A 80 -14.40 -6.05 -0.53
N GLU A 81 -15.60 -5.51 -0.73
CA GLU A 81 -16.51 -5.96 -1.79
C GLU A 81 -16.01 -5.57 -3.19
N ASP A 82 -15.31 -4.43 -3.29
CA ASP A 82 -14.77 -3.89 -4.54
C ASP A 82 -13.55 -3.01 -4.26
N ALA A 83 -12.75 -2.73 -5.29
CA ALA A 83 -11.61 -1.82 -5.21
C ALA A 83 -11.43 -1.03 -6.51
N ILE A 84 -10.76 0.12 -6.42
CA ILE A 84 -10.37 0.92 -7.57
C ILE A 84 -8.88 1.25 -7.53
N VAL A 85 -8.12 0.61 -8.41
CA VAL A 85 -6.65 0.76 -8.49
C VAL A 85 -6.27 1.29 -9.85
N ARG A 86 -5.83 2.55 -9.90
CA ARG A 86 -5.59 3.26 -11.18
C ARG A 86 -4.33 4.09 -11.13
N HIS A 87 -3.60 4.10 -12.24
CA HIS A 87 -2.47 5.01 -12.47
C HIS A 87 -2.92 6.49 -12.56
N SER A 88 -4.20 6.75 -12.84
CA SER A 88 -4.77 8.11 -12.91
C SER A 88 -4.77 8.83 -11.55
N PHE A 89 -4.68 8.10 -10.44
CA PHE A 89 -4.47 8.70 -9.13
C PHE A 89 -3.00 9.15 -8.99
N THR A 90 -2.79 10.45 -9.07
CA THR A 90 -1.46 11.08 -8.95
C THR A 90 -0.80 10.86 -7.58
N CYS A 91 -1.57 10.78 -6.50
CA CYS A 91 -1.05 10.53 -5.14
C CYS A 91 -2.14 10.07 -4.16
N GLY A 92 -1.74 9.71 -2.93
CA GLY A 92 -2.67 9.32 -1.86
C GLY A 92 -3.64 10.43 -1.45
N THR A 93 -3.21 11.71 -1.43
CA THR A 93 -4.11 12.84 -1.14
C THR A 93 -5.21 12.96 -2.19
N HIS A 94 -4.87 12.81 -3.48
CA HIS A 94 -5.84 12.81 -4.57
C HIS A 94 -6.82 11.63 -4.44
N THR A 95 -6.33 10.43 -4.15
CA THR A 95 -7.17 9.24 -3.94
C THR A 95 -8.18 9.45 -2.81
N LEU A 96 -7.73 10.00 -1.68
CA LEU A 96 -8.60 10.29 -0.54
C LEU A 96 -9.61 11.41 -0.83
N ALA A 97 -9.22 12.43 -1.59
CA ALA A 97 -10.13 13.48 -2.02
C ALA A 97 -11.23 12.90 -2.93
N VAL A 98 -10.86 12.09 -3.93
CA VAL A 98 -11.83 11.44 -4.82
C VAL A 98 -12.81 10.56 -4.04
N ALA A 99 -12.33 9.78 -3.07
CA ALA A 99 -13.21 8.98 -2.21
C ALA A 99 -14.21 9.87 -1.44
N LEU A 100 -13.74 10.93 -0.79
CA LEU A 100 -14.59 11.84 0.00
C LEU A 100 -15.60 12.61 -0.87
N PHE A 101 -15.17 13.19 -1.99
CA PHE A 101 -16.07 13.89 -2.92
C PHE A 101 -17.03 12.92 -3.64
N GLY A 102 -16.65 11.66 -3.82
CA GLY A 102 -17.51 10.62 -4.38
C GLY A 102 -18.68 10.26 -3.46
N ILE A 103 -18.47 10.26 -2.14
CA ILE A 103 -19.48 9.86 -1.14
C ILE A 103 -20.26 11.02 -0.53
N LEU A 104 -19.64 12.19 -0.32
CA LEU A 104 -20.30 13.34 0.31
C LEU A 104 -21.18 14.10 -0.68
N ARG A 105 -22.29 14.65 -0.19
CA ARG A 105 -23.22 15.51 -0.93
C ARG A 105 -23.36 16.87 -0.24
N PRO A 106 -23.88 17.90 -0.93
CA PRO A 106 -24.18 19.18 -0.29
C PRO A 106 -25.07 18.98 0.95
N ASN A 107 -24.69 19.63 2.05
CA ASN A 107 -25.28 19.52 3.39
C ASN A 107 -24.88 18.27 4.22
N ASP A 108 -24.05 17.36 3.70
CA ASP A 108 -23.44 16.33 4.54
C ASP A 108 -22.37 16.91 5.45
N THR A 109 -22.19 16.32 6.63
CA THR A 109 -21.13 16.69 7.58
C THR A 109 -20.11 15.55 7.70
N MET A 110 -18.84 15.85 7.41
CA MET A 110 -17.74 14.92 7.66
C MET A 110 -17.23 15.07 9.10
N LEU A 111 -17.15 13.97 9.83
CA LEU A 111 -16.55 13.91 11.17
C LEU A 111 -15.21 13.17 11.13
N CYS A 112 -14.14 13.80 11.60
CA CYS A 112 -12.85 13.14 11.82
C CYS A 112 -12.69 12.78 13.30
N VAL A 113 -12.73 11.48 13.63
CA VAL A 113 -12.70 10.99 15.02
C VAL A 113 -11.30 10.86 15.61
N THR A 114 -10.26 10.99 14.78
CA THR A 114 -8.85 10.84 15.18
C THR A 114 -8.15 12.18 15.39
N GLY A 115 -8.90 13.28 15.51
CA GLY A 115 -8.37 14.64 15.64
C GLY A 115 -8.17 15.34 14.29
N THR A 116 -7.28 16.33 14.25
CA THR A 116 -7.00 17.09 13.03
C THR A 116 -6.42 16.19 11.93
N PRO A 117 -7.01 16.16 10.72
CA PRO A 117 -6.43 15.43 9.58
C PRO A 117 -5.00 15.91 9.26
N TYR A 118 -4.17 15.02 8.70
CA TYR A 118 -2.82 15.37 8.27
C TYR A 118 -2.81 16.57 7.31
N ASP A 119 -1.75 17.39 7.37
CA ASP A 119 -1.72 18.77 6.86
C ASP A 119 -2.12 18.92 5.38
N THR A 120 -1.88 17.91 4.54
CA THR A 120 -2.27 17.94 3.11
C THR A 120 -3.78 17.94 2.87
N LYS A 121 -4.59 17.74 3.93
CA LYS A 121 -6.06 17.79 3.88
C LYS A 121 -6.67 19.01 4.58
N LYS A 122 -5.87 19.94 5.11
CA LYS A 122 -6.39 21.23 5.56
C LYS A 122 -6.89 21.98 4.33
N GLY A 123 -8.19 21.92 4.09
CA GLY A 123 -8.84 22.83 3.14
C GLY A 123 -8.63 24.26 3.62
N ASN A 124 -8.21 25.14 2.71
CA ASN A 124 -8.32 26.58 2.92
C ASN A 124 -9.79 27.00 2.85
#